data_AF-A0A534NKM4-F1
#
_entry.id   AF-A0A534NKM4-F1
#
_cell.length_a   1.000
_cell.length_b   1.000
_cell.length_c   1.000
_cell.angle_alpha   90.00
_cell.angle_beta   90.00
_cell.angle_gamma   90.00
#
_symmetry.space_group_name_H-M   'P 1'
#
loop_
_entity.id
_entity.type
_entity.pdbx_description
1 polymer ?
#
loop_
_entity_poly.entity_id
_entity_poly.type
_entity_poly.pdbx_seq_one_letter_code
_entity_poly.pdbx_strand_id
1 'polypeptide(L)'
;MHPAKSLAALAIAATACKPSASNRGLVVGTISVSEAGLAGKPEIGESSEALREQVRAALEASGRFAVREGGPLRIQLDIDRAQRALAPPGMPDPAKPLLEHEVAEVAVTLEMTSTGAQGDVERLVAEGAARRPTNADDSLDPAARHAAFSAALEVALRDAVAALDAQIDARGKTDEALLKDLTAADARVRDYAIRVLADRRSPAAVPQLIARLQDPNAEVARRATGALIAIGDRRAVGRLIEMTRHRHPDDVGPILYAIASLGGAEAEAFLFTLESGAPDEETRRAARGAYEDLIRRKKEDAARVSQRRRVRP
;
A
#
# COMPACT_ATOMS: atom_id res chain seq x y z
N MET A 1 10.18 79.68 -9.57
CA MET A 1 8.98 78.87 -9.88
C MET A 1 9.39 77.81 -10.89
N HIS A 2 9.65 76.58 -10.42
CA HIS A 2 10.07 75.45 -11.24
C HIS A 2 8.86 74.56 -11.59
N PRO A 3 8.79 73.99 -12.80
CA PRO A 3 8.06 72.75 -13.02
C PRO A 3 9.03 71.57 -13.07
N ALA A 4 8.86 70.66 -12.10
CA ALA A 4 9.58 69.40 -11.98
C ALA A 4 9.15 68.42 -13.09
N LYS A 5 10.13 67.78 -13.73
CA LYS A 5 9.93 66.66 -14.65
C LYS A 5 9.76 65.39 -13.81
N SER A 6 8.60 64.73 -13.95
CA SER A 6 8.30 63.45 -13.31
C SER A 6 8.95 62.31 -14.12
N LEU A 7 9.96 61.66 -13.54
CA LEU A 7 10.54 60.40 -14.01
C LEU A 7 9.81 59.26 -13.31
N ALA A 8 8.98 58.53 -14.05
CA ALA A 8 8.36 57.30 -13.59
C ALA A 8 9.42 56.17 -13.59
N ALA A 9 9.87 55.77 -12.41
CA ALA A 9 10.67 54.57 -12.22
C ALA A 9 9.74 53.34 -12.16
N LEU A 10 9.83 52.48 -13.18
CA LEU A 10 9.15 51.20 -13.25
C LEU A 10 9.89 50.21 -12.34
N ALA A 11 9.41 49.99 -11.11
CA ALA A 11 9.93 48.98 -10.21
C ALA A 11 9.42 47.59 -10.65
N ILE A 12 10.30 46.78 -11.23
CA ILE A 12 10.05 45.35 -11.47
C ILE A 12 10.08 44.66 -10.10
N ALA A 13 8.90 44.36 -9.56
CA ALA A 13 8.77 43.52 -8.38
C ALA A 13 9.11 42.07 -8.77
N ALA A 14 10.36 41.66 -8.57
CA ALA A 14 10.73 40.26 -8.54
C ALA A 14 10.07 39.64 -7.30
N THR A 15 8.95 38.96 -7.50
CA THR A 15 8.33 38.10 -6.48
C THR A 15 9.27 36.94 -6.21
N ALA A 16 10.18 37.13 -5.25
CA ALA A 16 10.91 36.04 -4.64
C ALA A 16 9.90 35.17 -3.90
N CYS A 17 9.47 34.08 -4.53
CA CYS A 17 8.78 32.99 -3.86
C CYS A 17 9.65 32.53 -2.69
N LYS A 18 9.25 32.87 -1.46
CA LYS A 18 9.80 32.24 -0.27
C LYS A 18 9.44 30.75 -0.34
N PRO A 19 10.41 29.82 -0.28
CA PRO A 19 10.08 28.41 -0.15
C PRO A 19 9.30 28.22 1.16
N SER A 20 8.13 27.59 1.06
CA SER A 20 7.35 27.18 2.22
C SER A 20 8.21 26.27 3.12
N ALA A 21 7.99 26.35 4.43
CA ALA A 21 8.70 25.55 5.43
C ALA A 21 8.51 24.03 5.31
N SER A 22 7.77 23.56 4.30
CA SER A 22 7.55 22.13 3.97
C SER A 22 8.65 21.52 3.09
N ASN A 23 9.67 22.29 2.69
CA ASN A 23 10.68 21.86 1.71
C ASN A 23 11.98 21.31 2.32
N ARG A 24 11.95 20.84 3.59
CA ARG A 24 13.07 20.04 4.12
C ARG A 24 12.79 18.59 3.74
N GLY A 25 13.49 18.11 2.72
CA GLY A 25 13.43 16.70 2.29
C GLY A 25 13.57 15.76 3.49
N LEU A 26 12.81 14.67 3.45
CA LEU A 26 12.79 13.65 4.48
C LEU A 26 14.18 13.02 4.61
N VAL A 27 14.77 13.10 5.81
CA VAL A 27 16.17 12.71 6.00
C VAL A 27 16.26 11.22 6.34
N VAL A 28 16.88 10.45 5.45
CA VAL A 28 17.17 9.02 5.62
C VAL A 28 18.56 8.85 6.22
N GLY A 29 18.62 8.26 7.42
CA GLY A 29 19.86 8.04 8.16
C GLY A 29 20.51 6.70 7.89
N THR A 30 19.72 5.68 7.55
CA THR A 30 20.23 4.32 7.35
C THR A 30 19.50 3.65 6.19
N ILE A 31 20.28 3.00 5.33
CA ILE A 31 19.78 2.13 4.26
C ILE A 31 20.37 0.75 4.50
N SER A 32 19.51 -0.26 4.64
CA SER A 32 19.89 -1.67 4.75
C SER A 32 19.32 -2.46 3.57
N VAL A 33 19.94 -3.61 3.30
CA VAL A 33 19.50 -4.59 2.29
C VAL A 33 19.31 -5.91 3.02
N SER A 34 18.16 -6.54 2.81
CA SER A 34 17.80 -7.83 3.39
C SER A 34 18.67 -8.94 2.80
N GLU A 35 19.53 -9.57 3.61
CA GLU A 35 20.33 -10.72 3.16
C GLU A 35 19.45 -11.92 2.82
N ALA A 36 18.38 -12.14 3.58
CA ALA A 36 17.37 -13.16 3.29
C ALA A 36 16.65 -12.88 1.96
N GLY A 37 16.38 -11.61 1.68
CA GLY A 37 15.82 -11.14 0.41
C GLY A 37 16.75 -11.37 -0.78
N LEU A 38 18.06 -11.23 -0.59
CA LEU A 38 19.05 -11.46 -1.65
C LEU A 38 19.38 -12.96 -1.85
N ALA A 39 19.19 -13.79 -0.82
CA ALA A 39 19.48 -15.21 -0.86
C ALA A 39 18.70 -15.91 -1.98
N GLY A 40 19.41 -16.70 -2.80
CA GLY A 40 18.81 -17.46 -3.91
C GLY A 40 18.48 -16.63 -5.16
N LYS A 41 18.98 -15.40 -5.27
CA LYS A 41 18.78 -14.51 -6.44
C LYS A 41 20.10 -14.19 -7.17
N PRO A 42 20.75 -15.19 -7.80
CA PRO A 42 22.05 -15.00 -8.47
C PRO A 42 22.02 -13.98 -9.61
N GLU A 43 20.83 -13.65 -10.14
CA GLU A 43 20.60 -12.63 -11.16
C GLU A 43 21.00 -11.23 -10.66
N ILE A 44 20.81 -10.97 -9.36
CA ILE A 44 21.28 -9.77 -8.68
C ILE A 44 22.72 -10.01 -8.23
N GLY A 45 23.64 -10.03 -9.20
CA GLY A 45 25.09 -10.14 -9.00
C GLY A 45 25.77 -8.92 -8.36
N GLU A 46 24.99 -8.00 -7.78
CA GLU A 46 25.49 -6.79 -7.12
C GLU A 46 25.78 -7.03 -5.64
N SER A 47 26.78 -6.33 -5.09
CA SER A 47 27.04 -6.37 -3.65
C SER A 47 25.97 -5.62 -2.86
N SER A 48 25.78 -5.97 -1.59
CA SER A 48 24.87 -5.23 -0.70
C SER A 48 25.24 -3.74 -0.59
N GLU A 49 26.51 -3.38 -0.77
CA GLU A 49 26.96 -1.98 -0.81
C GLU A 49 26.50 -1.27 -2.08
N ALA A 50 26.65 -1.90 -3.26
CA ALA A 50 26.17 -1.35 -4.52
C ALA A 50 24.64 -1.14 -4.49
N LEU A 51 23.90 -2.12 -3.95
CA LEU A 51 22.45 -2.02 -3.79
C LEU A 51 22.04 -0.87 -2.87
N ARG A 52 22.76 -0.63 -1.76
CA ARG A 52 22.52 0.53 -0.89
C ARG A 52 22.71 1.86 -1.62
N GLU A 53 23.75 1.95 -2.45
CA GLU A 53 24.00 3.16 -3.24
C GLU A 53 22.96 3.36 -4.36
N GLN A 54 22.43 2.29 -4.96
CA GLN A 54 21.28 2.41 -5.88
C GLN A 54 20.02 2.91 -5.17
N VAL A 55 19.71 2.40 -3.96
CA VAL A 55 18.59 2.88 -3.15
C VAL A 55 18.80 4.36 -2.78
N ARG A 56 20.01 4.75 -2.36
CA ARG A 56 20.36 6.15 -2.11
C ARG A 56 20.08 7.02 -3.33
N ALA A 57 20.59 6.62 -4.49
CA ALA A 57 20.42 7.36 -5.74
C ALA A 57 18.93 7.49 -6.12
N ALA A 58 18.14 6.43 -5.98
CA ALA A 58 16.70 6.46 -6.26
C ALA A 58 15.95 7.40 -5.29
N LEU A 59 16.28 7.37 -4.00
CA LEU A 59 15.71 8.26 -2.98
C LEU A 59 16.03 9.72 -3.28
N GLU A 60 17.29 10.06 -3.55
CA GLU A 60 17.71 11.44 -3.82
C GLU A 60 17.16 11.97 -5.15
N ALA A 61 17.08 11.12 -6.19
CA ALA A 61 16.52 11.47 -7.48
C ALA A 61 15.03 11.85 -7.42
N SER A 62 14.29 11.37 -6.42
CA SER A 62 12.89 11.78 -6.20
C SER A 62 12.76 13.25 -5.78
N GLY A 63 13.82 13.86 -5.23
CA GLY A 63 13.79 15.19 -4.63
C GLY A 63 13.05 15.28 -3.28
N ARG A 64 12.34 14.22 -2.86
CA ARG A 64 11.61 14.15 -1.59
C ARG A 64 12.49 13.76 -0.41
N PHE A 65 13.48 12.90 -0.66
CA PHE A 65 14.35 12.34 0.37
C PHE A 65 15.77 12.90 0.25
N ALA A 66 16.45 13.00 1.38
CA ALA A 66 17.88 13.31 1.45
C ALA A 66 18.58 12.28 2.33
N VAL A 67 19.65 11.65 1.85
CA VAL A 67 20.35 10.62 2.61
C VAL A 67 21.54 11.24 3.35
N ARG A 68 21.48 11.26 4.68
CA ARG A 68 22.53 11.84 5.54
C ARG A 68 22.62 11.06 6.84
N GLU A 69 23.84 10.79 7.29
CA GLU A 69 24.07 10.09 8.56
C GLU A 69 23.32 10.78 9.72
N GLY A 70 22.76 9.97 10.61
CA GLY A 70 21.98 10.44 11.76
C GLY A 70 20.55 10.89 11.45
N GLY A 71 20.07 10.72 10.21
CA GLY A 71 18.66 10.92 9.86
C GLY A 71 17.70 9.99 10.62
N PRO A 72 16.46 10.44 10.92
CA PRO A 72 15.50 9.66 11.72
C PRO A 72 14.87 8.50 10.96
N LEU A 73 14.89 8.53 9.61
CA LEU A 73 14.29 7.50 8.79
C LEU A 73 15.28 6.38 8.48
N ARG A 74 14.80 5.15 8.53
CA ARG A 74 15.52 3.97 8.08
C ARG A 74 14.77 3.34 6.92
N ILE A 75 15.51 2.97 5.88
CA ILE A 75 14.98 2.27 4.72
C ILE A 75 15.61 0.88 4.70
N GLN A 76 14.79 -0.15 4.57
CA GLN A 76 15.23 -1.51 4.29
C GLN A 76 14.72 -1.92 2.91
N LEU A 77 15.63 -2.35 2.05
CA LEU A 77 15.33 -2.99 0.76
C LEU A 77 15.20 -4.49 0.95
N ASP A 78 14.09 -5.06 0.47
CA ASP A 78 13.96 -6.47 0.16
C ASP A 78 13.81 -6.65 -1.36
N ILE A 79 14.46 -7.67 -1.91
CA ILE A 79 14.29 -8.05 -3.31
C ILE A 79 13.40 -9.27 -3.29
N ASP A 80 12.10 -9.05 -3.49
CA ASP A 80 11.11 -10.11 -3.45
C ASP A 80 11.32 -11.10 -4.60
N ARG A 81 11.74 -10.58 -5.76
CA ARG A 81 11.87 -11.37 -6.98
C ARG A 81 12.91 -10.80 -7.93
N ALA A 82 13.72 -11.69 -8.49
CA ALA A 82 14.59 -11.44 -9.62
C ALA A 82 14.63 -12.73 -10.44
N GLN A 83 13.95 -12.74 -11.59
CA GLN A 83 13.86 -13.93 -12.42
C GLN A 83 13.72 -13.56 -13.89
N ARG A 84 13.95 -14.53 -14.77
CA ARG A 84 13.51 -14.42 -16.16
C ARG A 84 12.04 -14.77 -16.26
N ALA A 85 11.32 -14.02 -17.07
CA ALA A 85 9.94 -14.31 -17.41
C ALA A 85 9.72 -14.10 -18.90
N LEU A 86 8.67 -14.71 -19.45
CA LEU A 86 8.21 -14.37 -20.78
C LEU A 86 7.50 -13.02 -20.76
N ALA A 87 7.70 -12.24 -21.82
CA ALA A 87 6.90 -11.04 -22.05
C ALA A 87 5.39 -11.38 -22.00
N PRO A 88 4.57 -10.52 -21.40
CA PRO A 88 3.14 -10.77 -21.29
C PRO A 88 2.46 -10.83 -22.68
N PRO A 89 1.33 -11.56 -22.81
CA PRO A 89 0.55 -11.65 -24.05
C PRO A 89 0.04 -10.25 -24.42
N GLY A 90 0.59 -9.70 -25.49
CA GLY A 90 0.45 -8.30 -25.90
C GLY A 90 1.73 -7.75 -26.53
N MET A 91 2.88 -8.37 -26.24
CA MET A 91 4.15 -8.14 -26.93
C MET A 91 4.80 -9.37 -27.63
N PRO A 92 4.12 -10.51 -27.91
CA PRO A 92 4.73 -11.58 -28.70
C PRO A 92 4.66 -11.23 -30.19
N ASP A 93 5.81 -10.96 -30.78
CA ASP A 93 5.98 -10.98 -32.24
C ASP A 93 6.18 -12.44 -32.68
N PRO A 94 5.23 -13.04 -33.42
CA PRO A 94 5.34 -14.42 -33.88
C PRO A 94 6.50 -14.64 -34.86
N ALA A 95 7.09 -13.57 -35.42
CA ALA A 95 8.27 -13.65 -36.28
C ALA A 95 9.59 -13.73 -35.48
N LYS A 96 9.56 -13.51 -34.15
CA LYS A 96 10.75 -13.53 -33.30
C LYS A 96 10.80 -14.77 -32.40
N PRO A 97 11.98 -15.39 -32.21
CA PRO A 97 12.14 -16.56 -31.35
C PRO A 97 11.85 -16.23 -29.88
N LEU A 98 11.41 -17.23 -29.10
CA LEU A 98 11.03 -17.08 -27.69
C LEU A 98 12.11 -16.45 -26.80
N LEU A 99 13.39 -16.71 -27.10
CA LEU A 99 14.53 -16.13 -26.38
C LEU A 99 14.62 -14.60 -26.53
N GLU A 100 14.11 -14.03 -27.63
CA GLU A 100 14.03 -12.56 -27.83
C GLU A 100 12.86 -11.91 -27.07
N HIS A 101 11.95 -12.72 -26.53
CA HIS A 101 10.79 -12.28 -25.74
C HIS A 101 10.98 -12.49 -24.24
N GLU A 102 12.15 -12.98 -23.81
CA GLU A 102 12.49 -13.03 -22.39
C GLU A 102 12.67 -11.61 -21.84
N VAL A 103 12.20 -11.42 -20.61
CA VAL A 103 12.39 -10.20 -19.85
C VAL A 103 13.04 -10.52 -18.51
N ALA A 104 13.99 -9.70 -18.11
CA ALA A 104 14.44 -9.62 -16.74
C ALA A 104 13.33 -8.96 -15.92
N GLU A 105 12.79 -9.70 -14.96
CA GLU A 105 11.73 -9.24 -14.08
C GLU A 105 12.23 -9.11 -12.65
N VAL A 106 12.10 -7.89 -12.11
CA VAL A 106 12.53 -7.56 -10.75
C VAL A 106 11.36 -6.94 -10.00
N ALA A 107 11.14 -7.41 -8.77
CA ALA A 107 10.22 -6.81 -7.81
C ALA A 107 10.94 -6.60 -6.48
N VAL A 108 10.70 -5.46 -5.87
CA VAL A 108 11.33 -5.02 -4.63
C VAL A 108 10.30 -4.46 -3.67
N THR A 109 10.63 -4.56 -2.38
CA THR A 109 9.90 -3.92 -1.30
C THR A 109 10.83 -2.97 -0.56
N LEU A 110 10.40 -1.73 -0.39
CA LEU A 110 11.02 -0.76 0.50
C LEU A 110 10.18 -0.63 1.76
N GLU A 111 10.78 -0.97 2.88
CA GLU A 111 10.24 -0.68 4.19
C GLU A 111 10.89 0.58 4.75
N MET A 112 10.08 1.61 4.99
CA MET A 112 10.51 2.81 5.70
C MET A 112 10.01 2.77 7.14
N THR A 113 10.93 2.94 8.08
CA THR A 113 10.59 3.11 9.50
C THR A 113 11.07 4.46 10.01
N SER A 114 10.25 5.10 10.84
CA SER A 114 10.55 6.35 11.54
C SER A 114 10.36 6.13 13.03
N THR A 115 11.30 6.59 13.85
CA THR A 115 11.13 6.56 15.31
C THR A 115 10.76 7.96 15.79
N GLY A 116 9.53 8.12 16.27
CA GLY A 116 9.04 9.38 16.82
C GLY A 116 9.72 9.74 18.15
N ALA A 117 9.58 11.00 18.57
CA ALA A 117 10.16 11.50 19.82
C ALA A 117 9.66 10.77 21.08
N GLN A 118 8.52 10.08 20.99
CA GLN A 118 7.89 9.29 22.06
C GLN A 118 8.17 7.79 21.94
N GLY A 119 9.01 7.37 20.99
CA GLY A 119 9.33 5.96 20.74
C GLY A 119 8.34 5.23 19.81
N ASP A 120 7.29 5.92 19.35
CA ASP A 120 6.37 5.36 18.35
C ASP A 120 7.09 5.08 17.04
N VAL A 121 6.97 3.85 16.55
CA VAL A 121 7.55 3.44 15.26
C VAL A 121 6.47 3.53 14.20
N GLU A 122 6.61 4.50 13.31
CA GLU A 122 5.80 4.56 12.10
C GLU A 122 6.47 3.70 11.02
N ARG A 123 5.68 2.81 10.39
CA ARG A 123 6.14 1.94 9.31
C ARG A 123 5.35 2.20 8.04
N LEU A 124 6.08 2.30 6.94
CA LEU A 124 5.56 2.33 5.58
C LEU A 124 6.21 1.21 4.78
N VAL A 125 5.42 0.58 3.91
CA VAL A 125 5.89 -0.47 3.02
C VAL A 125 5.41 -0.10 1.63
N ALA A 126 6.34 -0.04 0.68
CA ALA A 126 6.07 0.25 -0.71
C ALA A 126 6.70 -0.81 -1.59
N GLU A 127 5.94 -1.26 -2.58
CA GLU A 127 6.38 -2.23 -3.56
C GLU A 127 6.69 -1.51 -4.87
N GLY A 128 7.69 -1.99 -5.58
CA GLY A 128 8.01 -1.55 -6.93
C GLY A 128 8.38 -2.74 -7.80
N ALA A 129 8.00 -2.71 -9.07
CA ALA A 129 8.29 -3.79 -9.99
C ALA A 129 8.59 -3.27 -11.40
N ALA A 130 9.47 -3.97 -12.09
CA ALA A 130 9.82 -3.64 -13.45
C ALA A 130 10.18 -4.88 -14.27
N ARG A 131 10.02 -4.74 -15.59
CA ARG A 131 10.44 -5.71 -16.58
C ARG A 131 11.30 -5.01 -17.62
N ARG A 132 12.43 -5.62 -17.99
CA ARG A 132 13.30 -5.14 -19.07
C ARG A 132 13.59 -6.27 -20.06
N PRO A 133 13.60 -5.99 -21.37
CA PRO A 133 13.92 -7.01 -22.36
C PRO A 133 15.35 -7.52 -22.16
N THR A 134 15.55 -8.81 -22.33
CA THR A 134 16.86 -9.44 -22.52
C THR A 134 16.94 -9.81 -23.99
N ASN A 135 17.75 -9.13 -24.81
CA ASN A 135 17.80 -9.49 -26.23
C ASN A 135 18.34 -10.93 -26.40
N ALA A 136 18.04 -11.62 -27.51
CA ALA A 136 18.57 -12.97 -27.69
C ALA A 136 20.10 -13.02 -27.77
N ASP A 137 20.73 -11.97 -28.30
CA ASP A 137 22.20 -11.85 -28.29
C ASP A 137 22.72 -11.68 -26.85
N ASP A 138 21.99 -10.90 -26.05
CA ASP A 138 22.27 -10.74 -24.61
C ASP A 138 22.11 -12.06 -23.85
N SER A 139 21.20 -12.95 -24.28
CA SER A 139 20.92 -14.22 -23.56
C SER A 139 22.15 -15.12 -23.42
N LEU A 140 23.10 -15.01 -24.36
CA LEU A 140 24.36 -15.75 -24.35
C LEU A 140 25.45 -15.00 -23.59
N ASP A 141 25.46 -13.66 -23.61
CA ASP A 141 26.42 -12.82 -22.86
C ASP A 141 26.02 -12.65 -21.38
N PRO A 142 26.79 -13.16 -20.41
CA PRO A 142 26.55 -12.93 -18.99
C PRO A 142 26.49 -11.45 -18.59
N ALA A 143 27.27 -10.58 -19.25
CA ALA A 143 27.35 -9.16 -18.91
C ALA A 143 26.07 -8.41 -19.32
N ALA A 144 25.61 -8.63 -20.56
CA ALA A 144 24.38 -8.03 -21.06
C ALA A 144 23.14 -8.50 -20.25
N ARG A 145 23.10 -9.78 -19.83
CA ARG A 145 22.07 -10.27 -18.90
C ARG A 145 22.07 -9.51 -17.59
N HIS A 146 23.23 -9.37 -16.98
CA HIS A 146 23.34 -8.66 -15.71
C HIS A 146 22.90 -7.20 -15.85
N ALA A 147 23.26 -6.54 -16.95
CA ALA A 147 22.82 -5.18 -17.26
C ALA A 147 21.29 -5.06 -17.37
N ALA A 148 20.59 -6.04 -17.97
CA ALA A 148 19.13 -6.04 -18.03
C ALA A 148 18.48 -6.16 -16.65
N PHE A 149 19.03 -6.99 -15.76
CA PHE A 149 18.56 -7.09 -14.37
C PHE A 149 18.84 -5.82 -13.57
N SER A 150 20.03 -5.23 -13.67
CA SER A 150 20.33 -3.94 -13.02
C SER A 150 19.42 -2.83 -13.53
N ALA A 151 19.13 -2.77 -14.84
CA ALA A 151 18.20 -1.80 -15.40
C ALA A 151 16.74 -2.02 -14.97
N ALA A 152 16.33 -3.27 -14.74
CA ALA A 152 15.02 -3.58 -14.17
C ALA A 152 14.96 -3.18 -12.69
N LEU A 153 15.98 -3.52 -11.91
CA LEU A 153 16.11 -3.16 -10.51
C LEU A 153 16.04 -1.63 -10.32
N GLU A 154 16.76 -0.86 -11.12
CA GLU A 154 16.77 0.61 -11.03
C GLU A 154 15.36 1.19 -11.26
N VAL A 155 14.58 0.64 -12.19
CA VAL A 155 13.18 1.06 -12.42
C VAL A 155 12.28 0.62 -11.28
N ALA A 156 12.44 -0.61 -10.79
CA ALA A 156 11.66 -1.13 -9.66
C ALA A 156 11.89 -0.29 -8.39
N LEU A 157 13.14 0.11 -8.12
CA LEU A 157 13.49 1.01 -7.02
C LEU A 157 12.85 2.39 -7.16
N ARG A 158 12.90 2.99 -8.37
CA ARG A 158 12.22 4.27 -8.62
C ARG A 158 10.72 4.16 -8.39
N ASP A 159 10.08 3.09 -8.85
CA ASP A 159 8.64 2.86 -8.65
C ASP A 159 8.31 2.68 -7.16
N ALA A 160 9.12 1.93 -6.40
CA ALA A 160 8.95 1.77 -4.96
C ALA A 160 9.13 3.09 -4.19
N VAL A 161 10.11 3.93 -4.57
CA VAL A 161 10.31 5.26 -3.98
C VAL A 161 9.14 6.19 -4.30
N ALA A 162 8.63 6.17 -5.54
CA ALA A 162 7.44 6.94 -5.91
C ALA A 162 6.19 6.48 -5.12
N ALA A 163 6.07 5.18 -4.87
CA ALA A 163 5.04 4.60 -4.02
C ALA A 163 5.17 5.01 -2.54
N LEU A 164 6.39 5.14 -2.00
CA LEU A 164 6.60 5.74 -0.67
C LEU A 164 6.16 7.21 -0.63
N ASP A 165 6.55 8.00 -1.62
CA ASP A 165 6.19 9.42 -1.69
C ASP A 165 4.68 9.61 -1.76
N ALA A 166 4.00 8.85 -2.63
CA ALA A 166 2.55 8.85 -2.75
C ALA A 166 1.84 8.46 -1.44
N GLN A 167 2.39 7.51 -0.68
CA GLN A 167 1.85 7.14 0.65
C GLN A 167 2.00 8.27 1.66
N ILE A 168 3.14 8.97 1.67
CA ILE A 168 3.38 10.12 2.55
C ILE A 168 2.42 11.26 2.19
N ASP A 169 2.25 11.54 0.90
CA ASP A 169 1.33 12.57 0.42
C ASP A 169 -0.13 12.23 0.76
N ALA A 170 -0.54 10.96 0.61
CA ALA A 170 -1.87 10.52 1.03
C ALA A 170 -2.12 10.77 2.52
N ARG A 171 -1.14 10.54 3.39
CA ARG A 171 -1.25 10.84 4.83
C ARG A 171 -1.43 12.33 5.13
N GLY A 172 -0.93 13.21 4.26
CA GLY A 172 -1.11 14.65 4.35
C GLY A 172 -2.48 15.17 3.87
N LYS A 173 -3.27 14.35 3.15
CA LYS A 173 -4.58 14.77 2.61
C LYS A 173 -5.66 14.83 3.68
N THR A 174 -6.69 15.66 3.46
CA THR A 174 -7.91 15.65 4.30
C THR A 174 -8.77 14.43 3.97
N ASP A 175 -9.70 14.08 4.87
CA ASP A 175 -10.64 12.98 4.64
C ASP A 175 -11.45 13.22 3.36
N GLU A 176 -11.90 14.44 3.07
CA GLU A 176 -12.66 14.76 1.86
C GLU A 176 -11.86 14.52 0.57
N ALA A 177 -10.56 14.78 0.60
CA ALA A 177 -9.67 14.48 -0.52
C ALA A 177 -9.46 12.97 -0.67
N LEU A 178 -9.26 12.24 0.43
CA LEU A 178 -9.09 10.79 0.42
C LEU A 178 -10.35 10.05 -0.06
N LEU A 179 -11.55 10.55 0.28
CA LEU A 179 -12.81 10.02 -0.24
C LEU A 179 -12.90 10.13 -1.77
N LYS A 180 -12.27 11.13 -2.39
CA LYS A 180 -12.17 11.20 -3.86
C LYS A 180 -11.20 10.15 -4.39
N ASP A 181 -10.05 9.99 -3.73
CA ASP A 181 -9.02 9.01 -4.10
C ASP A 181 -9.52 7.57 -4.05
N LEU A 182 -10.55 7.25 -3.25
CA LEU A 182 -11.21 5.94 -3.26
C LEU A 182 -11.80 5.56 -4.63
N THR A 183 -11.96 6.51 -5.55
CA THR A 183 -12.46 6.28 -6.92
C THR A 183 -11.39 6.45 -8.01
N ALA A 184 -10.13 6.63 -7.61
CA ALA A 184 -9.03 6.80 -8.57
C ALA A 184 -8.87 5.56 -9.47
N ALA A 185 -8.44 5.77 -10.72
CA ALA A 185 -8.17 4.68 -11.66
C ALA A 185 -7.01 3.78 -11.18
N ASP A 186 -5.97 4.39 -10.60
CA ASP A 186 -4.84 3.67 -10.03
C ASP A 186 -5.24 2.99 -8.72
N ALA A 187 -5.06 1.66 -8.67
CA ALA A 187 -5.35 0.83 -7.51
C ALA A 187 -4.46 1.17 -6.30
N ARG A 188 -3.22 1.64 -6.51
CA ARG A 188 -2.33 2.08 -5.42
C ARG A 188 -2.88 3.31 -4.72
N VAL A 189 -3.38 4.28 -5.49
CA VAL A 189 -4.02 5.49 -4.95
C VAL A 189 -5.26 5.11 -4.11
N ARG A 190 -6.07 4.16 -4.60
CA ARG A 190 -7.21 3.63 -3.83
C ARG A 190 -6.75 2.96 -2.54
N ASP A 191 -5.74 2.07 -2.59
CA ASP A 191 -5.17 1.42 -1.40
C ASP A 191 -4.72 2.45 -0.35
N TYR A 192 -3.92 3.44 -0.75
CA TYR A 192 -3.40 4.44 0.18
C TYR A 192 -4.53 5.23 0.85
N ALA A 193 -5.56 5.61 0.09
CA ALA A 193 -6.74 6.26 0.65
C ALA A 193 -7.47 5.38 1.67
N ILE A 194 -7.66 4.09 1.36
CA ILE A 194 -8.28 3.12 2.28
C ILE A 194 -7.49 3.03 3.59
N ARG A 195 -6.16 2.89 3.51
CA ARG A 195 -5.31 2.78 4.71
C ARG A 195 -5.41 4.02 5.59
N VAL A 196 -5.26 5.22 5.01
CA VAL A 196 -5.28 6.47 5.79
C VAL A 196 -6.65 6.70 6.43
N LEU A 197 -7.75 6.43 5.73
CA LEU A 197 -9.10 6.55 6.29
C LEU A 197 -9.35 5.52 7.41
N ALA A 198 -8.79 4.32 7.30
CA ALA A 198 -8.87 3.29 8.34
C ALA A 198 -8.08 3.70 9.60
N ASP A 199 -6.85 4.19 9.43
CA ASP A 199 -6.00 4.65 10.53
C ASP A 199 -6.66 5.82 11.28
N ARG A 200 -7.34 6.71 10.55
CA ARG A 200 -8.14 7.81 11.12
C ARG A 200 -9.49 7.38 11.67
N ARG A 201 -9.88 6.11 11.48
CA ARG A 201 -11.20 5.56 11.82
C ARG A 201 -12.36 6.41 11.28
N SER A 202 -12.22 6.94 10.06
CA SER A 202 -13.17 7.90 9.49
C SER A 202 -14.51 7.24 9.15
N PRO A 203 -15.61 7.53 9.89
CA PRO A 203 -16.91 6.91 9.61
C PRO A 203 -17.50 7.39 8.28
N ALA A 204 -17.07 8.57 7.79
CA ALA A 204 -17.49 9.12 6.50
C ALA A 204 -17.06 8.24 5.31
N ALA A 205 -16.02 7.41 5.49
CA ALA A 205 -15.54 6.49 4.46
C ALA A 205 -16.41 5.24 4.30
N VAL A 206 -17.22 4.88 5.30
CA VAL A 206 -17.97 3.62 5.35
C VAL A 206 -18.79 3.35 4.09
N PRO A 207 -19.60 4.30 3.56
CA PRO A 207 -20.39 4.03 2.35
C PRO A 207 -19.53 3.72 1.12
N GLN A 208 -18.40 4.40 0.96
CA GLN A 208 -17.51 4.21 -0.18
C GLN A 208 -16.65 2.96 -0.03
N LEU A 209 -16.23 2.61 1.19
CA LEU A 209 -15.52 1.37 1.49
C LEU A 209 -16.41 0.15 1.21
N ILE A 210 -17.71 0.20 1.51
CA ILE A 210 -18.66 -0.86 1.12
C ILE A 210 -18.68 -1.04 -0.41
N ALA A 211 -18.64 0.05 -1.18
CA ALA A 211 -18.56 -0.04 -2.64
C ALA A 211 -17.22 -0.63 -3.14
N ARG A 212 -16.14 -0.50 -2.37
CA ARG A 212 -14.82 -1.09 -2.68
C ARG A 212 -14.72 -2.59 -2.37
N LEU A 213 -15.71 -3.19 -1.69
CA LEU A 213 -15.80 -4.64 -1.55
C LEU A 213 -16.07 -5.37 -2.88
N GLN A 214 -16.29 -4.63 -3.97
CA GLN A 214 -16.46 -5.10 -5.34
C GLN A 214 -15.35 -4.57 -6.27
N ASP A 215 -14.24 -4.10 -5.70
CA ASP A 215 -13.14 -3.59 -6.52
C ASP A 215 -12.59 -4.73 -7.41
N PRO A 216 -12.35 -4.49 -8.71
CA PRO A 216 -11.77 -5.51 -9.59
C PRO A 216 -10.38 -5.94 -9.14
N ASN A 217 -9.69 -5.10 -8.36
CA ASN A 217 -8.46 -5.47 -7.68
C ASN A 217 -8.80 -6.14 -6.34
N ALA A 218 -8.57 -7.45 -6.25
CA ALA A 218 -8.84 -8.26 -5.06
C ALA A 218 -8.13 -7.74 -3.80
N GLU A 219 -6.94 -7.17 -3.95
CA GLU A 219 -6.19 -6.60 -2.83
C GLU A 219 -6.87 -5.32 -2.30
N VAL A 220 -7.39 -4.47 -3.19
CA VAL A 220 -8.19 -3.29 -2.79
C VAL A 220 -9.47 -3.73 -2.08
N ALA A 221 -10.16 -4.75 -2.58
CA ALA A 221 -11.36 -5.29 -1.94
C ALA A 221 -11.07 -5.85 -0.53
N ARG A 222 -9.99 -6.63 -0.38
CA ARG A 222 -9.55 -7.16 0.92
C ARG A 222 -9.24 -6.04 1.92
N ARG A 223 -8.59 -4.97 1.45
CA ARG A 223 -8.23 -3.81 2.27
C ARG A 223 -9.44 -3.00 2.69
N ALA A 224 -10.43 -2.84 1.80
CA ALA A 224 -11.69 -2.18 2.14
C ALA A 224 -12.42 -2.94 3.27
N THR A 225 -12.42 -4.27 3.24
CA THR A 225 -12.94 -5.11 4.33
C THR A 225 -12.20 -4.85 5.65
N GLY A 226 -10.86 -4.87 5.63
CA GLY A 226 -10.05 -4.57 6.81
C GLY A 226 -10.28 -3.17 7.36
N ALA A 227 -10.43 -2.18 6.48
CA ALA A 227 -10.71 -0.79 6.85
C ALA A 227 -12.07 -0.64 7.53
N LEU A 228 -13.12 -1.28 7.01
CA LEU A 228 -14.44 -1.29 7.65
C LEU A 228 -14.37 -1.83 9.09
N ILE A 229 -13.62 -2.91 9.29
CA ILE A 229 -13.42 -3.52 10.62
C ILE A 229 -12.63 -2.58 11.54
N ALA A 230 -11.55 -1.95 11.03
CA ALA A 230 -10.71 -1.02 11.78
C ALA A 230 -11.47 0.25 12.22
N ILE A 231 -12.34 0.77 11.33
CA ILE A 231 -13.23 1.89 11.64
C ILE A 231 -14.24 1.48 12.72
N GLY A 232 -14.80 0.27 12.63
CA GLY A 232 -15.68 -0.29 13.66
C GLY A 232 -17.09 0.30 13.69
N ASP A 233 -17.50 1.00 12.63
CA ASP A 233 -18.84 1.59 12.54
C ASP A 233 -19.89 0.52 12.24
N ARG A 234 -20.63 0.12 13.29
CA ARG A 234 -21.69 -0.89 13.20
C ARG A 234 -22.84 -0.53 12.28
N ARG A 235 -23.00 0.74 11.89
CA ARG A 235 -24.00 1.15 10.88
C ARG A 235 -23.76 0.48 9.51
N ALA A 236 -22.55 -0.04 9.28
CA ALA A 236 -22.23 -0.82 8.09
C ALA A 236 -22.92 -2.19 8.06
N VAL A 237 -23.29 -2.79 9.21
CA VAL A 237 -23.79 -4.17 9.30
C VAL A 237 -25.01 -4.41 8.41
N GLY A 238 -26.05 -3.58 8.50
CA GLY A 238 -27.25 -3.73 7.66
C GLY A 238 -26.94 -3.70 6.17
N ARG A 239 -26.02 -2.82 5.73
CA ARG A 239 -25.61 -2.72 4.32
C ARG A 239 -24.77 -3.91 3.87
N LEU A 240 -23.92 -4.46 4.75
CA LEU A 240 -23.17 -5.69 4.48
C LEU A 240 -24.11 -6.89 4.36
N ILE A 241 -25.15 -6.99 5.21
CA ILE A 241 -26.20 -8.02 5.14
C ILE A 241 -26.96 -7.94 3.81
N GLU A 242 -27.34 -6.74 3.36
CA GLU A 242 -27.97 -6.59 2.05
C GLU A 242 -27.06 -7.05 0.92
N MET A 243 -25.76 -6.78 1.03
CA MET A 243 -24.79 -7.16 0.01
C MET A 243 -24.64 -8.67 -0.14
N THR A 244 -24.76 -9.47 0.92
CA THR A 244 -24.66 -10.94 0.81
C THR A 244 -25.78 -11.55 -0.02
N ARG A 245 -26.95 -10.89 -0.14
CA ARG A 245 -28.10 -11.40 -0.91
C ARG A 245 -27.87 -11.40 -2.42
N HIS A 246 -26.87 -10.66 -2.89
CA HIS A 246 -26.58 -10.46 -4.30
C HIS A 246 -25.18 -10.98 -4.68
N ARG A 247 -24.63 -11.92 -3.89
CA ARG A 247 -23.29 -12.47 -4.07
C ARG A 247 -23.32 -13.96 -4.35
N HIS A 248 -22.31 -14.41 -5.10
CA HIS A 248 -22.05 -15.82 -5.23
C HIS A 248 -21.66 -16.40 -3.85
N PRO A 249 -22.07 -17.62 -3.51
CA PRO A 249 -21.67 -18.28 -2.26
C PRO A 249 -20.17 -18.22 -1.94
N ASP A 250 -19.32 -18.40 -2.95
CA ASP A 250 -17.87 -18.36 -2.77
C ASP A 250 -17.34 -16.98 -2.35
N ASP A 251 -18.09 -15.91 -2.64
CA ASP A 251 -17.69 -14.53 -2.38
C ASP A 251 -18.27 -13.96 -1.07
N VAL A 252 -19.17 -14.70 -0.39
CA VAL A 252 -19.83 -14.18 0.83
C VAL A 252 -18.92 -14.24 2.06
N GLY A 253 -17.95 -15.15 2.09
CA GLY A 253 -17.08 -15.39 3.26
C GLY A 253 -16.44 -14.13 3.84
N PRO A 254 -15.75 -13.30 3.04
CA PRO A 254 -15.16 -12.04 3.52
C PRO A 254 -16.18 -11.05 4.09
N ILE A 255 -17.40 -11.03 3.55
CA ILE A 255 -18.48 -10.14 4.00
C ILE A 255 -19.02 -10.62 5.35
N LEU A 256 -19.24 -11.93 5.51
CA LEU A 256 -19.65 -12.54 6.78
C LEU A 256 -18.60 -12.34 7.86
N TYR A 257 -17.32 -12.46 7.52
CA TYR A 257 -16.22 -12.14 8.43
C TYR A 257 -16.25 -10.69 8.92
N ALA A 258 -16.53 -9.73 8.03
CA ALA A 258 -16.66 -8.32 8.40
C ALA A 258 -17.87 -8.09 9.31
N ILE A 259 -19.04 -8.68 8.99
CA ILE A 259 -20.25 -8.62 9.83
C ILE A 259 -19.95 -9.15 11.23
N ALA A 260 -19.31 -10.32 11.32
CA ALA A 260 -18.92 -10.92 12.59
C ALA A 260 -17.96 -10.04 13.40
N SER A 261 -17.00 -9.40 12.72
CA SER A 261 -15.97 -8.58 13.35
C SER A 261 -16.50 -7.23 13.84
N LEU A 262 -17.47 -6.64 13.14
CA LEU A 262 -18.19 -5.44 13.60
C LEU A 262 -19.13 -5.77 14.78
N GLY A 263 -19.74 -6.96 14.72
CA GLY A 263 -20.61 -7.50 15.76
C GLY A 263 -21.88 -6.68 16.00
N GLY A 264 -22.50 -6.90 17.15
CA GLY A 264 -23.80 -6.33 17.51
C GLY A 264 -24.94 -7.34 17.32
N ALA A 265 -26.10 -7.02 17.88
CA ALA A 265 -27.25 -7.94 17.92
C ALA A 265 -27.74 -8.32 16.50
N GLU A 266 -27.71 -7.37 15.56
CA GLU A 266 -28.10 -7.60 14.18
C GLU A 266 -27.15 -8.58 13.47
N ALA A 267 -25.83 -8.40 13.63
CA ALA A 267 -24.82 -9.32 13.10
C ALA A 267 -24.97 -10.73 13.69
N GLU A 268 -25.16 -10.83 15.01
CA GLU A 268 -25.33 -12.11 15.71
C GLU A 268 -26.58 -12.86 15.23
N ALA A 269 -27.73 -12.18 15.17
CA ALA A 269 -28.98 -12.78 14.70
C ALA A 269 -28.91 -13.23 13.24
N PHE A 270 -28.29 -12.41 12.38
CA PHE A 270 -28.13 -12.73 10.96
C PHE A 270 -27.25 -13.96 10.76
N LEU A 271 -26.08 -14.02 11.39
CA LEU A 271 -25.14 -15.12 11.25
C LEU A 271 -25.71 -16.44 11.79
N PHE A 272 -26.40 -16.40 12.94
CA PHE A 272 -27.10 -17.57 13.49
C PHE A 272 -28.14 -18.14 12.52
N THR A 273 -28.92 -17.25 11.90
CA THR A 273 -29.95 -17.64 10.93
C THR A 273 -29.31 -18.25 9.69
N LEU A 274 -28.22 -17.65 9.21
CA LEU A 274 -27.57 -18.06 7.97
C LEU A 274 -26.83 -19.40 8.11
N GLU A 275 -26.19 -19.65 9.25
CA GLU A 275 -25.54 -20.94 9.56
C GLU A 275 -26.50 -22.13 9.43
N SER A 276 -27.75 -21.96 9.87
CA SER A 276 -28.76 -23.02 9.88
C SER A 276 -29.65 -23.03 8.63
N GLY A 277 -29.82 -21.88 7.98
CA GLY A 277 -30.87 -21.64 6.98
C GLY A 277 -30.39 -21.25 5.59
N ALA A 278 -29.09 -21.08 5.35
CA ALA A 278 -28.61 -20.80 3.98
C ALA A 278 -28.86 -22.02 3.05
N PRO A 279 -29.25 -21.77 1.78
CA PRO A 279 -29.62 -22.84 0.85
C PRO A 279 -28.40 -23.66 0.39
N ASP A 280 -27.22 -23.05 0.38
CA ASP A 280 -25.98 -23.66 -0.07
C ASP A 280 -25.03 -23.93 1.10
N GLU A 281 -24.23 -24.99 0.95
CA GLU A 281 -23.32 -25.45 2.01
C GLU A 281 -22.17 -24.47 2.26
N GLU A 282 -21.71 -23.77 1.23
CA GLU A 282 -20.58 -22.83 1.36
C GLU A 282 -20.94 -21.66 2.28
N THR A 283 -22.10 -21.05 2.04
CA THR A 283 -22.63 -19.96 2.86
C THR A 283 -22.92 -20.42 4.28
N ARG A 284 -23.49 -21.63 4.48
CA ARG A 284 -23.68 -22.18 5.83
C ARG A 284 -22.36 -22.34 6.59
N ARG A 285 -21.34 -22.89 5.93
CA ARG A 285 -20.02 -23.11 6.54
C ARG A 285 -19.33 -21.79 6.89
N ALA A 286 -19.36 -20.83 5.98
CA ALA A 286 -18.80 -19.50 6.21
C ALA A 286 -19.54 -18.77 7.34
N ALA A 287 -20.88 -18.85 7.38
CA ALA A 287 -21.69 -18.28 8.44
C ALA A 287 -21.42 -18.91 9.81
N ARG A 288 -21.28 -20.24 9.87
CA ARG A 288 -20.90 -20.98 11.09
C ARG A 288 -19.59 -20.46 11.67
N GLY A 289 -18.53 -20.43 10.86
CA GLY A 289 -17.22 -19.96 11.31
C GLY A 289 -17.27 -18.50 11.79
N ALA A 290 -17.96 -17.64 11.05
CA ALA A 290 -18.14 -16.24 11.42
C ALA A 290 -18.93 -16.06 12.74
N TYR A 291 -19.99 -16.86 12.94
CA TYR A 291 -20.80 -16.87 14.16
C TYR A 291 -19.99 -17.34 15.37
N GLU A 292 -19.30 -18.47 15.25
CA GLU A 292 -18.45 -19.02 16.30
C GLU A 292 -17.37 -18.01 16.74
N ASP A 293 -16.73 -17.35 15.78
CA ASP A 293 -15.74 -16.31 16.06
C ASP A 293 -16.33 -15.07 16.74
N LEU A 294 -17.54 -14.65 16.37
CA LEU A 294 -18.24 -13.56 17.05
C LEU A 294 -18.51 -13.94 18.51
N ILE A 295 -19.09 -15.13 18.75
CA ILE A 295 -19.43 -15.60 20.10
C ILE A 295 -18.18 -15.76 20.97
N ARG A 296 -17.10 -16.30 20.39
CA ARG A 296 -15.81 -16.43 21.07
C ARG A 296 -15.28 -15.06 21.52
N ARG A 297 -15.20 -14.09 20.61
CA ARG A 297 -14.76 -12.71 20.92
C ARG A 297 -15.63 -12.04 21.99
N LYS A 298 -16.95 -12.21 21.91
CA LYS A 298 -17.91 -11.70 22.91
C LYS A 298 -17.65 -12.29 24.31
N LYS A 299 -17.33 -13.58 24.41
CA LYS A 299 -16.96 -14.24 25.67
C LYS A 299 -15.62 -13.72 26.21
N GLU A 300 -14.62 -13.58 25.35
CA GLU A 300 -13.30 -13.04 25.71
C GLU A 300 -13.42 -11.59 26.24
N ASP A 301 -14.22 -10.75 25.59
CA ASP A 301 -14.47 -9.37 26.02
C ASP A 301 -15.22 -9.31 27.36
N ALA A 302 -16.25 -10.14 27.54
CA ALA A 302 -16.97 -10.24 28.81
C ALA A 302 -16.04 -10.67 29.97
N ALA A 303 -15.15 -11.64 29.71
CA ALA A 303 -14.15 -12.08 30.67
C ALA A 303 -13.17 -10.95 31.03
N ARG A 304 -12.65 -10.20 30.03
CA ARG A 304 -11.76 -9.05 30.24
C ARG A 304 -12.41 -7.95 31.08
N VAL A 305 -13.69 -7.62 30.80
CA VAL A 305 -14.44 -6.61 31.57
C VAL A 305 -14.64 -7.07 33.02
N SER A 306 -14.96 -8.35 33.24
CA SER A 306 -15.13 -8.91 34.58
C SER A 306 -13.83 -8.89 35.39
N GLN A 307 -12.68 -9.18 34.76
CA GLN A 307 -11.36 -9.12 35.39
C GLN A 307 -10.98 -7.67 35.76
N ARG A 308 -11.20 -6.70 34.87
CA ARG A 308 -10.93 -5.27 35.16
C ARG A 308 -11.77 -4.74 36.32
N ARG A 309 -13.01 -5.21 36.48
CA ARG A 309 -13.88 -4.83 37.61
C ARG A 309 -13.42 -5.42 38.94
N ARG A 310 -12.78 -6.61 38.94
CA ARG A 310 -12.23 -7.24 40.15
C ARG A 310 -10.91 -6.66 40.63
N VAL A 311 -10.18 -5.95 39.77
CA VAL A 311 -8.85 -5.37 40.06
C VAL A 311 -8.92 -3.89 40.48
N ARG A 312 -10.09 -3.24 40.38
CA ARG A 312 -10.30 -1.90 40.96
C ARG A 312 -10.67 -2.04 42.45
N PRO A 313 -9.89 -1.50 43.41
CA PRO A 313 -10.22 -1.49 44.83
C PRO A 313 -11.45 -0.64 45.13
#